data_AF-A0A817LGA9-F1
#
_entry.id   AF-A0A817LGA9-F1
#
_cell.length_a   1.000
_cell.length_b   1.000
_cell.length_c   1.000
_cell.angle_alpha   90.00
_cell.angle_beta   90.00
_cell.angle_gamma   90.00
#
_symmetry.space_group_name_H-M   'P 1'
#
loop_
_entity.id
_entity.type
_entity.pdbx_description
1 polymer ?
#
loop_
_entity_poly.entity_id
_entity_poly.type
_entity_poly.pdbx_seq_one_letter_code
_entity_poly.pdbx_strand_id
1 'polypeptide(L)'
;PIKENYQQTYLNRLSTHKYPWEKFLEEGIQYLLSHNIECLLPNNDRLYIKMENREIAEVKHLDQRKKGYYRPTICFGMIADGKNILTNDYLKTTLCDRCNVLCFDSEIDQVIAAIQGNRTESFMIIRGVYDYHDGTSNKEWQPFSSLCAAAFMKTIIYRIPKPFINLIFNIIDYYNQ
;
A
#
# COMPACT_ATOMS: atom_id res chain seq x y z
N PRO A 1 -18.68 8.32 16.05
CA PRO A 1 -18.72 6.89 15.67
C PRO A 1 -17.37 6.33 15.16
N ILE A 2 -16.82 6.82 14.03
CA ILE A 2 -15.58 6.27 13.43
C ILE A 2 -14.33 6.63 14.26
N LYS A 3 -14.19 7.89 14.69
CA LYS A 3 -13.09 8.33 15.57
C LYS A 3 -13.09 7.62 16.94
N GLU A 4 -14.26 7.39 17.53
CA GLU A 4 -14.41 6.71 18.82
C GLU A 4 -14.06 5.22 18.72
N ASN A 5 -14.52 4.53 17.67
CA ASN A 5 -14.12 3.14 17.38
C ASN A 5 -12.62 3.01 17.10
N TYR A 6 -12.01 4.00 16.45
CA TYR A 6 -10.56 4.05 16.27
C TYR A 6 -9.82 4.19 17.60
N GLN A 7 -10.24 5.07 18.49
CA GLN A 7 -9.62 5.24 19.82
C GLN A 7 -9.69 3.95 20.66
N GLN A 8 -10.79 3.21 20.57
CA GLN A 8 -10.94 1.92 21.26
C GLN A 8 -10.05 0.82 20.66
N THR A 9 -9.90 0.81 19.33
CA THR A 9 -8.98 -0.10 18.63
C THR A 9 -7.51 0.27 18.89
N TYR A 10 -7.21 1.56 18.99
CA TYR A 10 -5.88 2.14 19.20
C TYR A 10 -5.24 1.66 20.52
N LEU A 11 -6.00 1.61 21.62
CA LEU A 11 -5.50 1.12 22.91
C LEU A 11 -5.05 -0.36 22.86
N ASN A 12 -5.65 -1.17 21.98
CA ASN A 12 -5.25 -2.57 21.75
C ASN A 12 -4.03 -2.70 20.82
N ARG A 13 -3.74 -1.71 19.95
CA ARG A 13 -2.57 -1.75 19.05
C ARG A 13 -1.27 -1.44 19.79
N LEU A 14 -1.29 -0.45 20.68
CA LEU A 14 -0.13 -0.03 21.47
C LEU A 14 0.51 -1.18 22.27
N SER A 15 -0.29 -2.06 22.86
CA SER A 15 0.18 -3.20 23.67
C SER A 15 0.71 -4.39 22.84
N THR A 16 0.57 -4.36 21.51
CA THR A 16 0.81 -5.54 20.64
C THR A 16 1.58 -5.25 19.35
N HIS A 17 2.34 -4.15 19.29
CA HIS A 17 3.26 -3.86 18.19
C HIS A 17 4.18 -5.05 17.93
N LYS A 18 4.00 -5.71 16.78
CA LYS A 18 4.80 -6.85 16.34
C LYS A 18 5.87 -6.42 15.35
N TYR A 19 5.62 -5.38 14.57
CA TYR A 19 6.52 -4.95 13.50
C TYR A 19 6.93 -3.48 13.63
N PRO A 20 8.18 -3.11 13.27
CA PRO A 20 8.68 -1.74 13.47
C PRO A 20 7.89 -0.65 12.72
N TRP A 21 7.29 -1.00 11.59
CA TRP A 21 6.53 -0.05 10.76
C TRP A 21 5.15 0.29 11.32
N GLU A 22 4.61 -0.55 12.21
CA GLU A 22 3.32 -0.30 12.87
C GLU A 22 3.39 0.99 13.71
N LYS A 23 4.53 1.26 14.35
CA LYS A 23 4.76 2.51 15.10
C LYS A 23 4.63 3.74 14.19
N PHE A 24 5.27 3.71 13.02
CA PHE A 24 5.23 4.84 12.09
C PHE A 24 3.86 5.00 11.42
N LEU A 25 3.12 3.90 11.24
CA LEU A 25 1.74 3.94 10.79
C LEU A 25 0.88 4.68 11.83
N GLU A 26 1.02 4.35 13.10
CA GLU A 26 0.27 5.00 14.18
C GLU A 26 0.59 6.48 14.31
N GLU A 27 1.88 6.85 14.32
CA GLU A 27 2.32 8.26 14.29
C GLU A 27 1.71 9.01 13.11
N GLY A 28 1.72 8.38 11.93
CA GLY A 28 1.15 8.94 10.71
C GLY A 28 -0.37 9.15 10.81
N ILE A 29 -1.11 8.18 11.34
CA ILE A 29 -2.56 8.30 11.52
C ILE A 29 -2.86 9.45 12.49
N GLN A 30 -2.17 9.52 13.63
CA GLN A 30 -2.38 10.60 14.61
C GLN A 30 -2.12 11.97 14.01
N TYR A 31 -1.00 12.10 13.28
CA TYR A 31 -0.64 13.34 12.60
C TYR A 31 -1.70 13.76 11.57
N LEU A 32 -2.19 12.83 10.75
CA LEU A 32 -3.21 13.16 9.75
C LEU A 32 -4.56 13.51 10.39
N LEU A 33 -4.96 12.79 11.44
CA LEU A 33 -6.18 13.10 12.20
C LEU A 33 -6.12 14.47 12.87
N SER A 34 -4.96 14.91 13.38
CA SER A 34 -4.81 16.24 13.96
C SER A 34 -4.95 17.36 12.92
N HIS A 35 -4.71 17.06 11.65
CA HIS A 35 -4.87 17.97 10.51
C HIS A 35 -6.20 17.77 9.78
N ASN A 36 -7.16 17.04 10.36
CA ASN A 36 -8.46 16.71 9.75
C ASN A 36 -8.37 15.95 8.42
N ILE A 37 -7.30 15.21 8.18
CA ILE A 37 -7.15 14.32 7.03
C ILE A 37 -7.54 12.90 7.46
N GLU A 38 -8.64 12.38 6.89
CA GLU A 38 -9.10 11.02 7.19
C GLU A 38 -8.30 10.00 6.38
N CYS A 39 -7.58 9.14 7.10
CA CYS A 39 -6.78 8.05 6.55
C CYS A 39 -7.04 6.76 7.32
N LEU A 40 -8.22 6.62 7.91
CA LEU A 40 -8.57 5.48 8.74
C LEU A 40 -8.87 4.25 7.88
N LEU A 41 -8.62 3.07 8.45
CA LEU A 41 -9.01 1.81 7.84
C LEU A 41 -10.54 1.82 7.60
N PRO A 42 -11.00 1.67 6.33
CA PRO A 42 -12.42 1.59 6.06
C PRO A 42 -13.02 0.31 6.65
N ASN A 43 -14.27 0.38 7.09
CA ASN A 43 -14.98 -0.78 7.65
C ASN A 43 -15.52 -1.74 6.57
N ASN A 44 -15.38 -1.38 5.29
CA ASN A 44 -15.94 -2.09 4.15
C ASN A 44 -14.81 -2.77 3.36
N ASP A 45 -14.40 -3.97 3.76
CA ASP A 45 -13.50 -4.77 2.91
C ASP A 45 -14.32 -5.67 1.99
N ARG A 46 -14.50 -5.21 0.75
CA ARG A 46 -15.33 -5.88 -0.26
C ARG A 46 -14.43 -6.61 -1.26
N LEU A 47 -14.62 -7.91 -1.38
CA LEU A 47 -13.98 -8.72 -2.41
C LEU A 47 -14.93 -8.84 -3.60
N TYR A 48 -14.39 -8.66 -4.80
CA TYR A 48 -15.14 -8.83 -6.03
C TYR A 48 -14.56 -9.99 -6.83
N ILE A 49 -15.43 -10.86 -7.35
CA ILE A 49 -15.03 -11.92 -8.28
C ILE A 49 -15.80 -11.72 -9.57
N LYS A 50 -15.08 -11.80 -10.69
CA LYS A 50 -15.68 -11.79 -12.02
C LYS A 50 -16.08 -13.20 -12.40
N MET A 51 -17.37 -13.41 -12.64
CA MET A 51 -17.95 -14.67 -13.08
C MET A 51 -17.71 -14.88 -14.60
N GLU A 52 -17.87 -16.12 -15.08
CA GLU A 52 -17.66 -16.46 -16.51
C GLU A 52 -18.58 -15.66 -17.46
N ASN A 53 -19.78 -15.30 -17.00
CA ASN A 53 -20.74 -14.46 -17.72
C ASN A 53 -20.38 -12.96 -17.71
N ARG A 54 -19.19 -12.60 -17.20
CA ARG A 54 -18.68 -11.23 -17.01
C ARG A 54 -19.39 -10.40 -15.96
N GLU A 55 -20.33 -10.97 -15.20
CA GLU A 55 -20.90 -10.29 -14.04
C GLU A 55 -19.88 -10.21 -12.91
N ILE A 56 -19.88 -9.08 -12.20
CA ILE A 56 -19.04 -8.87 -11.02
C ILE A 56 -19.92 -9.12 -9.80
N ALA A 57 -19.56 -10.12 -9.02
CA ALA A 57 -20.24 -10.44 -7.77
C ALA A 57 -19.38 -10.02 -6.57
N GLU A 58 -19.99 -9.38 -5.57
CA GLU A 58 -19.36 -9.19 -4.27
C GLU A 58 -19.36 -10.52 -3.52
N VAL A 59 -18.20 -10.93 -3.04
CA VAL A 59 -17.99 -12.21 -2.35
C VAL A 59 -17.44 -11.94 -0.96
N LYS A 60 -17.81 -12.77 0.00
CA LYS A 60 -17.18 -12.73 1.32
C LYS A 60 -15.78 -13.31 1.23
N HIS A 61 -14.85 -12.67 1.91
CA HIS A 61 -13.50 -13.21 2.05
C HIS A 61 -13.53 -14.60 2.71
N LEU A 62 -12.80 -15.56 2.12
CA LEU A 62 -12.64 -16.93 2.63
C LEU A 62 -11.94 -16.90 3.99
N ASP A 63 -12.72 -16.82 5.06
CA ASP A 63 -12.54 -17.26 6.47
C ASP A 63 -11.13 -17.27 7.14
N GLN A 64 -10.13 -16.57 6.61
CA GLN A 64 -8.81 -16.34 7.25
C GLN A 64 -8.86 -15.16 8.25
N ARG A 65 -10.03 -14.52 8.42
CA ARG A 65 -10.22 -13.26 9.15
C ARG A 65 -10.85 -13.45 10.54
N LYS A 66 -10.63 -14.58 11.19
CA LYS A 66 -11.35 -14.97 12.42
C LYS A 66 -10.98 -14.25 13.72
N LYS A 67 -10.23 -13.13 13.70
CA LYS A 67 -9.86 -12.42 14.94
C LYS A 67 -9.81 -10.91 14.80
N GLY A 68 -10.95 -10.26 14.56
CA GLY A 68 -11.25 -8.86 14.98
C GLY A 68 -10.22 -7.74 14.72
N TYR A 69 -9.18 -7.99 13.93
CA TYR A 69 -8.01 -7.14 13.82
C TYR A 69 -7.44 -7.31 12.40
N TYR A 70 -7.54 -6.25 11.61
CA TYR A 70 -6.92 -6.15 10.29
C TYR A 70 -5.50 -5.58 10.44
N ARG A 71 -4.48 -6.45 10.55
CA ARG A 71 -3.08 -6.04 10.38
C ARG A 71 -2.81 -5.97 8.88
N PRO A 72 -2.41 -4.82 8.31
CA PRO A 72 -1.92 -4.83 6.95
C PRO A 72 -0.73 -5.77 6.85
N THR A 73 -0.69 -6.55 5.79
CA THR A 73 0.33 -7.58 5.57
C THR A 73 1.31 -7.10 4.51
N ILE A 74 2.58 -7.45 4.69
CA ILE A 74 3.63 -7.17 3.71
C ILE A 74 3.72 -8.38 2.79
N CYS A 75 3.60 -8.13 1.49
CA CYS A 75 3.77 -9.15 0.44
C CYS A 75 4.97 -8.76 -0.43
N PHE A 76 5.85 -9.73 -0.69
CA PHE A 76 6.95 -9.58 -1.64
C PHE A 76 6.61 -10.38 -2.90
N GLY A 77 6.69 -9.73 -4.05
CA GLY A 77 6.52 -10.40 -5.32
C GLY A 77 6.44 -9.40 -6.46
N MET A 78 6.00 -9.88 -7.61
CA MET A 78 6.05 -9.09 -8.83
C MET A 78 4.81 -8.22 -8.99
N ILE A 79 5.05 -6.99 -9.43
CA ILE A 79 4.01 -6.03 -9.82
C ILE A 79 4.03 -5.96 -11.34
N ALA A 80 2.91 -6.26 -11.98
CA ALA A 80 2.74 -5.98 -13.41
C ALA A 80 2.14 -4.60 -13.58
N ASP A 81 2.67 -3.84 -14.52
CA ASP A 81 2.21 -2.47 -14.78
C ASP A 81 1.70 -2.31 -16.21
N GLY A 82 0.58 -1.60 -16.35
CA GLY A 82 0.07 -1.16 -17.63
C GLY A 82 -1.44 -0.93 -17.62
N LYS A 83 -1.88 0.21 -18.15
CA LYS A 83 -3.31 0.59 -18.23
C LYS A 83 -4.19 -0.47 -18.91
N ASN A 84 -3.69 -1.09 -19.96
CA ASN A 84 -4.41 -2.12 -20.71
C ASN A 84 -4.52 -3.45 -19.94
N ILE A 85 -3.68 -3.68 -18.92
CA ILE A 85 -3.71 -4.88 -18.10
C ILE A 85 -4.91 -4.81 -17.14
N LEU A 86 -5.16 -3.65 -16.52
CA LEU A 86 -6.26 -3.48 -15.56
C LEU A 86 -7.64 -3.78 -16.17
N THR A 87 -7.83 -3.47 -17.45
CA THR A 87 -9.09 -3.66 -18.17
C THR A 87 -9.21 -5.02 -18.88
N ASN A 88 -8.16 -5.84 -18.88
CA ASN A 88 -8.11 -7.10 -19.62
C ASN A 88 -7.83 -8.30 -18.70
N ASP A 89 -8.89 -9.01 -18.31
CA ASP A 89 -8.77 -10.17 -17.40
C ASP A 89 -8.01 -11.35 -17.99
N TYR A 90 -8.03 -11.51 -19.31
CA TYR A 90 -7.21 -12.54 -19.97
C TYR A 90 -5.73 -12.23 -19.80
N LEU A 91 -5.32 -10.97 -19.96
CA LEU A 91 -3.94 -10.55 -19.69
C LEU A 91 -3.58 -10.70 -18.21
N LYS A 92 -4.46 -10.29 -17.28
CA LYS A 92 -4.24 -10.48 -15.84
C LYS A 92 -4.01 -11.95 -15.50
N THR A 93 -4.90 -12.83 -15.94
CA THR A 93 -4.81 -14.29 -15.69
C THR A 93 -3.53 -14.86 -16.30
N THR A 94 -3.24 -14.52 -17.56
CA THR A 94 -2.02 -14.98 -18.25
C THR A 94 -0.74 -14.55 -17.52
N LEU A 95 -0.70 -13.32 -17.01
CA LEU A 95 0.45 -12.79 -16.26
C LEU A 95 0.56 -13.40 -14.86
N CYS A 96 -0.56 -13.63 -14.18
CA CYS A 96 -0.57 -14.39 -12.92
C CYS A 96 0.01 -15.79 -13.13
N ASP A 97 -0.47 -16.52 -14.14
CA ASP A 97 -0.08 -17.91 -14.40
C ASP A 97 1.39 -18.03 -14.83
N ARG A 98 1.85 -17.14 -15.73
CA ARG A 98 3.20 -17.24 -16.32
C ARG A 98 4.27 -16.61 -15.46
N CYS A 99 3.91 -15.55 -14.75
CA CYS A 99 4.88 -14.64 -14.16
C CYS A 99 4.71 -14.53 -12.63
N ASN A 100 3.70 -15.20 -12.05
CA ASN A 100 3.41 -15.17 -10.61
C ASN A 100 3.25 -13.72 -10.10
N VAL A 101 2.55 -12.90 -10.90
CA VAL A 101 2.22 -11.51 -10.56
C VAL A 101 1.29 -11.50 -9.36
N LEU A 102 1.63 -10.69 -8.35
CA LEU A 102 0.84 -10.54 -7.13
C LEU A 102 -0.02 -9.28 -7.12
N CYS A 103 0.35 -8.28 -7.93
CA CYS A 103 -0.28 -6.97 -7.94
C CYS A 103 -0.24 -6.37 -9.35
N PHE A 104 -1.27 -5.61 -9.68
CA PHE A 104 -1.35 -4.83 -10.91
C PHE A 104 -1.38 -3.35 -10.58
N ASP A 105 -0.66 -2.56 -11.36
CA ASP A 105 -0.69 -1.10 -11.31
C ASP A 105 -0.78 -0.54 -12.74
N SER A 106 -0.96 0.77 -12.87
CA SER A 106 -1.01 1.46 -14.17
C SER A 106 -0.21 2.76 -14.22
N GLU A 107 0.47 3.11 -13.14
CA GLU A 107 1.19 4.37 -12.99
C GLU A 107 2.69 4.16 -12.70
N ILE A 108 3.17 2.92 -12.66
CA ILE A 108 4.57 2.60 -12.37
C ILE A 108 5.45 2.79 -13.60
N ASP A 109 4.94 2.57 -14.82
CA ASP A 109 5.66 2.74 -16.10
C ASP A 109 6.42 4.07 -16.19
N GLN A 110 5.76 5.17 -15.84
CA GLN A 110 6.33 6.52 -15.90
C GLN A 110 7.49 6.69 -14.90
N VAL A 111 7.35 6.11 -13.71
CA VAL A 111 8.41 6.12 -12.68
C VAL A 111 9.60 5.30 -13.15
N ILE A 112 9.36 4.11 -13.73
CA ILE A 112 10.42 3.26 -14.28
C ILE A 112 11.16 3.96 -15.43
N ALA A 113 10.45 4.61 -16.34
CA ALA A 113 11.05 5.35 -17.44
C ALA A 113 11.97 6.48 -16.92
N ALA A 114 11.54 7.20 -15.88
CA ALA A 114 12.35 8.24 -15.25
C ALA A 114 13.60 7.68 -14.54
N ILE A 115 13.46 6.57 -13.81
CA ILE A 115 14.58 5.87 -13.15
C ILE A 115 15.62 5.41 -14.18
N GLN A 116 15.16 4.82 -15.30
CA GLN A 116 16.01 4.40 -16.40
C GLN A 116 16.72 5.58 -17.08
N GLY A 117 15.99 6.67 -17.35
CA GLY A 117 16.54 7.89 -17.94
C GLY A 117 17.63 8.52 -17.07
N ASN A 118 17.45 8.49 -15.74
CA ASN A 118 18.42 9.00 -14.77
C ASN A 118 19.51 7.98 -14.39
N ARG A 119 19.57 6.83 -15.06
CA ARG A 119 20.56 5.76 -14.84
C ARG A 119 20.67 5.32 -13.38
N THR A 120 19.55 5.30 -12.68
CA THR A 120 19.51 4.83 -11.29
C THR A 120 19.50 3.31 -11.26
N GLU A 121 20.58 2.71 -10.77
CA GLU A 121 20.78 1.25 -10.78
C GLU A 121 20.17 0.53 -9.57
N SER A 122 19.84 1.27 -8.50
CA SER A 122 19.30 0.72 -7.26
C SER A 122 18.01 1.45 -6.87
N PHE A 123 16.89 0.73 -6.92
CA PHE A 123 15.59 1.24 -6.51
C PHE A 123 14.72 0.12 -5.93
N MET A 124 13.72 0.50 -5.16
CA MET A 124 12.71 -0.39 -4.61
C MET A 124 11.35 0.27 -4.80
N ILE A 125 10.36 -0.53 -5.22
CA ILE A 125 8.97 -0.08 -5.31
C ILE A 125 8.22 -0.59 -4.09
N ILE A 126 7.57 0.31 -3.38
CA ILE A 126 6.71 0.01 -2.23
C ILE A 126 5.32 0.51 -2.59
N ARG A 127 4.34 -0.40 -2.63
CA ARG A 127 2.98 -0.06 -3.02
C ARG A 127 1.97 -0.46 -1.96
N GLY A 128 1.08 0.47 -1.63
CA GLY A 128 -0.14 0.17 -0.90
C GLY A 128 -1.20 -0.35 -1.87
N VAL A 129 -1.71 -1.56 -1.62
CA VAL A 129 -2.83 -2.13 -2.37
C VAL A 129 -4.14 -1.62 -1.77
N TYR A 130 -5.02 -1.04 -2.59
CA TYR A 130 -6.30 -0.48 -2.13
C TYR A 130 -7.53 -1.09 -2.80
N ASP A 131 -7.33 -1.85 -3.89
CA ASP A 131 -8.40 -2.52 -4.62
C ASP A 131 -7.94 -3.90 -5.10
N TYR A 132 -8.91 -4.78 -5.39
CA TYR A 132 -8.67 -6.16 -5.84
C TYR A 132 -8.88 -6.35 -7.34
N HIS A 133 -9.43 -5.37 -8.07
CA HIS A 133 -9.87 -5.59 -9.45
C HIS A 133 -9.17 -4.73 -10.50
N ASP A 134 -9.50 -3.44 -10.56
CA ASP A 134 -9.12 -2.54 -11.65
C ASP A 134 -8.86 -1.10 -11.18
N GLY A 135 -8.91 -0.86 -9.87
CA GLY A 135 -8.69 0.45 -9.26
C GLY A 135 -9.92 1.35 -9.26
N THR A 136 -11.08 0.88 -9.74
CA THR A 136 -12.33 1.65 -9.74
C THR A 136 -13.14 1.47 -8.45
N SER A 137 -12.93 0.35 -7.75
CA SER A 137 -13.59 0.00 -6.50
C SER A 137 -12.73 0.37 -5.28
N ASN A 138 -13.33 0.38 -4.09
CA ASN A 138 -12.63 0.55 -2.81
C ASN A 138 -11.73 1.81 -2.71
N LYS A 139 -12.09 2.91 -3.39
CA LYS A 139 -11.28 4.15 -3.40
C LYS A 139 -11.07 4.73 -2.00
N GLU A 140 -11.99 4.47 -1.08
CA GLU A 140 -11.87 4.83 0.34
C GLU A 140 -10.67 4.18 1.05
N TRP A 141 -10.14 3.07 0.52
CA TRP A 141 -8.95 2.40 1.07
C TRP A 141 -7.64 3.08 0.65
N GLN A 142 -7.67 3.88 -0.41
CA GLN A 142 -6.46 4.46 -1.01
C GLN A 142 -5.66 5.33 -0.02
N PRO A 143 -6.27 6.21 0.81
CA PRO A 143 -5.53 7.00 1.79
C PRO A 143 -4.85 6.13 2.87
N PHE A 144 -5.58 5.17 3.44
CA PHE A 144 -5.03 4.27 4.46
C PHE A 144 -3.92 3.37 3.90
N SER A 145 -4.10 2.85 2.69
CA SER A 145 -3.13 1.99 2.03
C SER A 145 -1.83 2.74 1.68
N SER A 146 -1.97 3.97 1.21
CA SER A 146 -0.84 4.88 0.95
C SER A 146 -0.06 5.17 2.23
N LEU A 147 -0.75 5.39 3.35
CA LEU A 147 -0.12 5.61 4.64
C LEU A 147 0.63 4.38 5.14
N CYS A 148 0.10 3.18 4.92
CA CYS A 148 0.81 1.93 5.23
C CYS A 148 2.12 1.81 4.45
N ALA A 149 2.10 2.11 3.15
CA ALA A 149 3.30 2.11 2.31
C ALA A 149 4.34 3.14 2.80
N ALA A 150 3.90 4.36 3.14
CA ALA A 150 4.77 5.41 3.66
C ALA A 150 5.39 5.04 5.02
N ALA A 151 4.62 4.45 5.93
CA ALA A 151 5.10 3.97 7.22
C ALA A 151 6.14 2.84 7.07
N PHE A 152 5.90 1.92 6.13
CA PHE A 152 6.86 0.87 5.80
C PHE A 152 8.15 1.46 5.20
N MET A 153 8.04 2.39 4.26
CA MET A 153 9.19 3.10 3.69
C MET A 153 10.00 3.85 4.75
N LYS A 154 9.34 4.59 5.66
CA LYS A 154 9.99 5.29 6.78
C LYS A 154 10.81 4.32 7.63
N THR A 155 10.29 3.11 7.85
CA THR A 155 11.03 2.05 8.56
C THR A 155 12.32 1.65 7.87
N ILE A 156 12.27 1.47 6.54
CA ILE A 156 13.46 1.11 5.76
C ILE A 156 14.50 2.23 5.85
N ILE A 157 14.08 3.49 5.64
CA ILE A 157 14.98 4.65 5.71
C ILE A 157 15.69 4.71 7.07
N TYR A 158 14.95 4.52 8.17
CA TYR A 158 15.54 4.49 9.52
C TYR A 158 16.52 3.33 9.77
N ARG A 159 16.49 2.28 8.94
CA ARG A 159 17.41 1.13 9.02
C ARG A 159 18.61 1.25 8.09
N ILE A 160 18.61 2.20 7.15
CA ILE A 160 19.79 2.48 6.32
C ILE A 160 20.88 3.10 7.20
N PRO A 161 22.14 2.63 7.15
CA PRO A 161 23.21 3.18 7.98
C PRO A 161 23.39 4.70 7.80
N LYS A 162 23.59 5.40 8.92
CA LYS A 162 23.73 6.87 9.00
C LYS A 162 24.75 7.52 8.04
N PRO A 163 25.90 6.93 7.66
CA PRO A 163 26.80 7.58 6.70
C PRO A 163 26.12 7.89 5.34
N PHE A 164 25.07 7.16 4.97
CA PHE A 164 24.30 7.41 3.74
C PHE A 164 23.18 8.45 3.90
N ILE A 165 22.59 8.55 5.10
CA ILE A 165 21.47 9.46 5.36
C ILE A 165 21.93 10.93 5.46
N ASN A 166 23.08 11.19 6.09
CA ASN A 166 23.64 12.55 6.16
C ASN A 166 24.01 13.10 4.77
N LEU A 167 24.41 12.24 3.83
CA LEU A 167 24.67 12.65 2.45
C LEU A 167 23.39 13.12 1.74
N ILE A 168 22.27 12.41 1.96
CA ILE A 168 20.97 12.75 1.38
C ILE A 168 20.46 14.09 1.94
N PHE A 169 20.53 14.30 3.26
CA PHE A 169 20.12 15.56 3.87
C PHE A 169 20.99 16.73 3.41
N ASN A 170 22.32 16.56 3.33
CA ASN A 170 23.22 17.59 2.84
C ASN A 170 22.93 17.98 1.37
N ILE A 171 22.52 17.03 0.52
CA ILE A 171 22.14 17.31 -0.87
C ILE A 171 20.82 18.10 -0.91
N ILE A 172 19.82 17.72 -0.11
CA ILE A 172 18.54 18.43 -0.05
C ILE A 172 18.75 19.86 0.48
N ASP A 173 19.56 20.03 1.52
CA ASP A 173 19.88 21.35 2.09
C ASP A 173 20.68 22.22 1.10
N TYR A 174 21.51 21.62 0.25
CA TYR A 174 22.23 22.32 -0.82
C TYR A 174 21.30 22.84 -1.93
N TYR A 175 20.27 22.07 -2.31
CA TYR A 175 19.31 22.49 -3.34
C TYR A 175 18.18 23.40 -2.82
N ASN A 176 18.04 23.55 -1.50
CA ASN A 176 17.08 24.44 -0.85
C ASN A 176 17.68 25.81 -0.46
N GLN A 177 18.94 26.08 -0.82
CA GLN A 177 19.57 27.41 -0.76
C GLN A 177 19.44 28.12 -2.11
#